data_AF-A0A521QXL2-F1
#
_entry.id   AF-A0A521QXL2-F1
#
_cell.length_a   1.000
_cell.length_b   1.000
_cell.length_c   1.000
_cell.angle_alpha   90.00
_cell.angle_beta   90.00
_cell.angle_gamma   90.00
#
_symmetry.space_group_name_H-M   'P 1'
#
loop_
_entity.id
_entity.type
_entity.pdbx_description
1 polymer ?
#
loop_
_entity_poly.entity_id
_entity_poly.type
_entity_poly.pdbx_seq_one_letter_code
_entity_poly.pdbx_strand_id
1 'polypeptide(L)'
;MARLILPQLGRCIPVAPEQTILQAALEAGVPYPHGCRSGRCGSCKSQLISGGVELGKHSPFALTEEDQAKGLILACRSVPTTDVTVEWLDVDYVAMPTVAQGATVVAVESKTHDILAIWLKLDDRSAFRFAAGQYLSFAMRGGPARHYSMASQPDDELVELHVRLVPGGRTSGLIHTSLKADDRVEIEGPAGSAYLRDVHGGIIVAVAGGSGLAPIKSIVETALGAGMRQEIHLYFGARTEDDLYLVDHFCALEQRFSNLVFVPVLSQATKTEWRSGFVSEALAQDHQDLAGAKAYVAGPPAMVDAVGSVLAGCGVASSDIHADVFFTPGDGVEAVA
;
A
#
# COMPACT_ATOMS: atom_id res chain seq x y z
N MET A 1 28.94 16.98 2.91
CA MET A 1 27.70 16.53 3.59
C MET A 1 26.65 17.57 3.28
N ALA A 2 25.60 17.18 2.57
CA ALA A 2 24.52 18.09 2.18
C ALA A 2 23.57 18.33 3.36
N ARG A 3 22.81 19.42 3.31
CA ARG A 3 21.71 19.69 4.24
C ARG A 3 20.36 19.59 3.55
N LEU A 4 19.43 18.89 4.19
CA LEU A 4 18.02 18.80 3.82
C LEU A 4 17.23 19.83 4.63
N ILE A 5 16.58 20.77 3.96
CA ILE A 5 15.73 21.80 4.54
C ILE A 5 14.27 21.41 4.26
N LEU A 6 13.48 21.32 5.32
CA LEU A 6 12.05 20.99 5.29
C LEU A 6 11.26 22.18 5.86
N PRO A 7 10.84 23.14 5.01
CA PRO A 7 10.11 24.33 5.45
C PRO A 7 8.82 23.99 6.21
N GLN A 8 8.10 22.96 5.75
CA GLN A 8 6.85 22.46 6.35
C GLN A 8 6.99 22.11 7.85
N LEU A 9 8.20 21.77 8.31
CA LEU A 9 8.49 21.46 9.71
C LEU A 9 9.44 22.46 10.37
N GLY A 10 9.96 23.45 9.63
CA GLY A 10 11.04 24.32 10.09
C GLY A 10 12.32 23.56 10.48
N ARG A 11 12.59 22.41 9.84
CA ARG A 11 13.72 21.53 10.19
C ARG A 11 14.84 21.60 9.15
N CYS A 12 16.07 21.46 9.63
CA CYS A 12 17.27 21.27 8.80
C CYS A 12 18.02 20.02 9.28
N ILE A 13 18.30 19.09 8.38
CA ILE A 13 18.81 17.75 8.69
C ILE A 13 20.09 17.51 7.88
N PRO A 14 21.19 17.02 8.49
CA PRO A 14 22.36 16.61 7.73
C PRO A 14 22.07 15.32 6.95
N VAL A 15 22.53 15.24 5.70
CA VAL A 15 22.39 14.06 4.84
C VAL A 15 23.76 13.45 4.60
N ALA A 16 23.94 12.19 4.98
CA ALA A 16 25.18 11.46 4.75
C ALA A 16 25.42 11.24 3.24
N PRO A 17 26.67 11.06 2.79
CA PRO A 17 26.95 10.68 1.41
C PRO A 17 26.14 9.44 1.00
N GLU A 18 25.66 9.41 -0.25
CA GLU A 18 24.85 8.30 -0.82
C GLU A 18 23.49 8.05 -0.16
N GLN A 19 23.16 8.78 0.92
CA GLN A 19 21.89 8.68 1.61
C GLN A 19 20.80 9.43 0.86
N THR A 20 19.64 8.80 0.72
CA THR A 20 18.47 9.44 0.10
C THR A 20 17.82 10.45 1.06
N ILE A 21 17.08 11.40 0.50
CA ILE A 21 16.29 12.38 1.28
C ILE A 21 15.36 11.68 2.27
N LEU A 22 14.69 10.60 1.83
CA LEU A 22 13.77 9.85 2.68
C LEU A 22 14.51 9.21 3.88
N GLN A 23 15.64 8.55 3.64
CA GLN A 23 16.41 7.91 4.71
C GLN A 23 16.86 8.92 5.76
N ALA A 24 17.45 10.03 5.34
CA ALA A 24 17.90 11.07 6.26
C ALA A 24 16.73 11.67 7.07
N ALA A 25 15.57 11.86 6.43
CA ALA A 25 14.37 12.33 7.11
C ALA A 25 13.88 11.32 8.18
N LEU A 26 13.74 10.05 7.82
CA LEU A 26 13.26 9.00 8.73
C LEU A 26 14.22 8.78 9.91
N GLU A 27 15.53 8.73 9.67
CA GLU A 27 16.55 8.62 10.74
C GLU A 27 16.51 9.81 11.71
N ALA A 28 16.16 11.00 11.21
CA ALA A 28 15.97 12.19 12.03
C ALA A 28 14.59 12.24 12.70
N GLY A 29 13.78 11.18 12.61
CA GLY A 29 12.43 11.12 13.17
C GLY A 29 11.43 12.07 12.48
N VAL A 30 11.68 12.45 11.23
CA VAL A 30 10.67 13.13 10.41
C VAL A 30 9.71 12.08 9.88
N PRO A 31 8.40 12.21 10.10
CA PRO A 31 7.43 11.31 9.54
C PRO A 31 7.16 11.66 8.07
N TYR A 32 8.14 11.42 7.21
CA TYR A 32 8.05 11.75 5.79
C TYR A 32 7.05 10.80 5.09
N PRO A 33 6.13 11.29 4.23
CA PRO A 33 5.20 10.41 3.51
C PRO A 33 5.92 9.37 2.65
N HIS A 34 5.65 8.08 2.88
CA HIS A 34 6.26 7.00 2.10
C HIS A 34 5.45 5.69 2.14
N GLY A 35 5.83 4.74 1.27
CA GLY A 35 5.29 3.39 1.22
C GLY A 35 6.37 2.39 0.77
N CYS A 36 6.57 2.26 -0.55
CA CYS A 36 7.42 1.20 -1.14
C CYS A 36 8.95 1.35 -0.96
N ARG A 37 9.45 2.57 -0.73
CA ARG A 37 10.90 2.92 -0.73
C ARG A 37 11.71 2.49 -1.97
N SER A 38 11.03 2.18 -3.08
CA SER A 38 11.66 1.66 -4.31
C SER A 38 11.39 2.53 -5.54
N GLY A 39 10.74 3.68 -5.36
CA GLY A 39 10.36 4.57 -6.46
C GLY A 39 9.20 4.08 -7.33
N ARG A 40 8.25 3.32 -6.75
CA ARG A 40 7.07 2.78 -7.48
C ARG A 40 5.73 3.33 -7.01
N CYS A 41 5.56 3.60 -5.72
CA CYS A 41 4.25 4.00 -5.18
C CYS A 41 3.92 5.49 -5.33
N GLY A 42 4.91 6.34 -5.67
CA GLY A 42 4.71 7.79 -5.77
C GLY A 42 4.53 8.55 -4.44
N SER A 43 4.25 7.87 -3.31
CA SER A 43 3.90 8.53 -2.04
C SER A 43 4.93 9.51 -1.47
N CYS A 44 6.21 9.36 -1.82
CA CYS A 44 7.28 10.26 -1.38
C CYS A 44 7.57 11.41 -2.37
N LYS A 45 6.66 11.63 -3.34
CA LYS A 45 6.80 12.67 -4.36
C LYS A 45 6.79 14.05 -3.70
N SER A 46 7.76 14.87 -4.09
CA SER A 46 8.05 16.14 -3.46
C SER A 46 8.52 17.16 -4.48
N GLN A 47 8.24 18.44 -4.23
CA GLN A 47 8.80 19.55 -4.98
C GLN A 47 10.24 19.79 -4.53
N LEU A 48 11.19 19.82 -5.47
CA LEU A 48 12.52 20.36 -5.23
C LEU A 48 12.45 21.89 -5.38
N ILE A 49 12.53 22.61 -4.27
CA ILE A 49 12.45 24.09 -4.23
C ILE A 49 13.81 24.70 -4.60
N SER A 50 14.91 24.12 -4.10
CA SER A 50 16.28 24.53 -4.43
C SER A 50 17.28 23.41 -4.20
N GLY A 51 18.43 23.50 -4.86
CA GLY A 51 19.53 22.53 -4.77
C GLY A 51 19.54 21.54 -5.93
N GLY A 52 20.41 20.52 -5.82
CA GLY A 52 20.55 19.45 -6.79
C GLY A 52 20.43 18.07 -6.15
N VAL A 53 19.86 17.12 -6.89
CA VAL A 53 19.79 15.71 -6.50
C VAL A 53 20.23 14.83 -7.67
N GLU A 54 20.81 13.68 -7.35
CA GLU A 54 20.92 12.56 -8.26
C GLU A 54 19.71 11.64 -8.05
N LEU A 55 18.90 11.48 -9.10
CA LEU A 55 17.67 10.69 -9.06
C LEU A 55 17.94 9.27 -9.55
N GLY A 56 17.71 8.30 -8.67
CA GLY A 56 17.81 6.88 -9.00
C GLY A 56 16.65 6.36 -9.86
N LYS A 57 16.80 5.10 -10.31
CA LYS A 57 15.75 4.38 -11.06
C LYS A 57 14.40 4.41 -10.34
N HIS A 58 13.34 4.64 -11.08
CA HIS A 58 11.96 4.71 -10.59
C HIS A 58 10.99 4.27 -11.69
N SER A 59 9.75 4.00 -11.30
CA SER A 59 8.65 3.74 -12.24
C SER A 59 8.22 5.06 -12.89
N PRO A 60 8.00 5.10 -14.23
CA PRO A 60 7.43 6.26 -14.92
C PRO A 60 6.06 6.67 -14.38
N PHE A 61 5.32 5.72 -13.77
CA PHE A 61 4.08 6.02 -13.06
C PHE A 61 4.32 6.84 -11.78
N ALA A 62 5.35 6.48 -11.00
CA ALA A 62 5.64 7.14 -9.74
C ALA A 62 6.14 8.57 -9.94
N LEU A 63 6.86 8.84 -11.03
CA LEU A 63 7.36 10.15 -11.40
C LEU A 63 7.51 10.24 -12.92
N THR A 64 6.64 11.02 -13.56
CA THR A 64 6.62 11.17 -15.02
C THR A 64 7.73 12.11 -15.51
N GLU A 65 8.00 12.13 -16.82
CA GLU A 65 8.91 13.12 -17.41
C GLU A 65 8.38 14.56 -17.25
N GLU A 66 7.05 14.74 -17.31
CA GLU A 66 6.40 16.03 -17.06
C GLU A 66 6.55 16.47 -15.60
N ASP A 67 6.42 15.54 -14.65
CA ASP A 67 6.67 15.80 -13.23
C ASP A 67 8.13 16.26 -13.01
N GLN A 68 9.09 15.57 -13.62
CA GLN A 68 10.51 15.95 -13.54
C GLN A 68 10.77 17.33 -14.16
N ALA A 69 10.14 17.64 -15.29
CA ALA A 69 10.23 18.95 -15.93
C ALA A 69 9.66 20.08 -15.04
N LYS A 70 8.70 19.76 -14.16
CA LYS A 70 8.15 20.65 -13.12
C LYS A 70 9.00 20.71 -11.83
N GLY A 71 10.13 19.99 -11.79
CA GLY A 71 11.02 19.96 -10.63
C GLY A 71 10.55 19.03 -9.50
N LEU A 72 9.66 18.09 -9.80
CA LEU A 72 9.26 17.07 -8.83
C LEU A 72 10.29 15.94 -8.77
N ILE A 73 10.45 15.39 -7.58
CA ILE A 73 11.38 14.31 -7.27
C ILE A 73 10.71 13.23 -6.42
N LEU A 74 11.34 12.06 -6.29
CA LEU A 74 10.97 11.05 -5.31
C LEU A 74 11.99 11.02 -4.18
N ALA A 75 11.59 11.38 -2.95
CA ALA A 75 12.52 11.47 -1.82
C ALA A 75 13.25 10.13 -1.54
N CYS A 76 12.61 8.99 -1.79
CA CYS A 76 13.24 7.66 -1.63
C CYS A 76 14.27 7.30 -2.69
N ARG A 77 14.34 8.07 -3.80
CA ARG A 77 15.27 7.85 -4.91
C ARG A 77 16.21 9.03 -5.15
N SER A 78 16.12 10.08 -4.34
CA SER A 78 16.88 11.31 -4.55
C SER A 78 18.00 11.41 -3.54
N VAL A 79 19.24 11.41 -4.03
CA VAL A 79 20.46 11.64 -3.22
C VAL A 79 20.91 13.09 -3.44
N PRO A 80 20.95 13.96 -2.41
CA PRO A 80 21.36 15.35 -2.56
C PRO A 80 22.83 15.49 -3.01
N THR A 81 23.06 16.29 -4.06
CA THR A 81 24.41 16.67 -4.52
C THR A 81 24.85 18.03 -3.96
N THR A 82 23.89 18.86 -3.52
CA THR A 82 24.11 20.11 -2.79
C THR A 82 23.15 20.20 -1.59
N ASP A 83 23.19 21.30 -0.83
CA ASP A 83 22.11 21.61 0.11
C ASP A 83 20.80 21.73 -0.68
N VAL A 84 19.73 21.08 -0.18
CA VAL A 84 18.43 20.98 -0.84
C VAL A 84 17.29 21.47 0.06
N THR A 85 16.31 22.13 -0.54
CA THR A 85 15.04 22.45 0.09
C THR A 85 13.93 21.70 -0.63
N VAL A 86 13.12 20.94 0.12
CA VAL A 86 12.04 20.13 -0.45
C VAL A 86 10.75 20.26 0.35
N GLU A 87 9.62 20.12 -0.35
CA GLU A 87 8.28 20.06 0.24
C GLU A 87 7.53 18.87 -0.36
N TRP A 88 6.98 17.98 0.47
CA TRP A 88 6.19 16.85 -0.03
C TRP A 88 4.79 17.29 -0.44
N LEU A 89 4.21 16.61 -1.43
CA LEU A 89 2.95 17.01 -2.05
C LEU A 89 1.70 16.59 -1.27
N ASP A 90 1.76 15.47 -0.53
CA ASP A 90 0.61 14.97 0.24
C ASP A 90 0.40 15.85 1.49
N VAL A 91 -0.38 16.92 1.33
CA VAL A 91 -0.70 17.88 2.39
C VAL A 91 -1.68 17.32 3.42
N ASP A 92 -2.45 16.30 3.04
CA ASP A 92 -3.43 15.64 3.90
C ASP A 92 -2.79 14.49 4.71
N TYR A 93 -1.52 14.19 4.47
CA TYR A 93 -0.82 13.14 5.20
C TYR A 93 -0.67 13.49 6.68
N VAL A 94 -1.36 12.73 7.52
CA VAL A 94 -1.17 12.76 8.97
C VAL A 94 -0.42 11.50 9.40
N ALA A 95 0.74 11.69 10.00
CA ALA A 95 1.51 10.60 10.57
C ALA A 95 0.89 10.11 11.87
N MET A 96 0.60 8.81 11.95
CA MET A 96 0.20 8.18 13.20
C MET A 96 1.43 7.73 13.99
N PRO A 97 1.39 7.83 15.34
CA PRO A 97 2.46 7.31 16.18
C PRO A 97 2.63 5.81 15.99
N THR A 98 3.86 5.39 15.72
CA THR A 98 4.22 3.98 15.68
C THR A 98 4.38 3.44 17.09
N VAL A 99 3.77 2.28 17.35
CA VAL A 99 3.77 1.57 18.64
C VAL A 99 4.29 0.16 18.41
N ALA A 100 5.36 -0.20 19.13
CA ALA A 100 5.84 -1.57 19.22
C ALA A 100 5.16 -2.26 20.42
N GLN A 101 4.60 -3.46 20.20
CA GLN A 101 3.97 -4.24 21.24
C GLN A 101 3.86 -5.72 20.85
N GLY A 102 3.61 -6.57 21.84
CA GLY A 102 3.29 -7.96 21.61
C GLY A 102 1.85 -8.17 21.15
N ALA A 103 1.61 -9.29 20.50
CA ALA A 103 0.28 -9.78 20.15
C ALA A 103 0.20 -11.30 20.29
N THR A 104 -1.01 -11.79 20.50
CA THR A 104 -1.33 -13.21 20.51
C THR A 104 -2.10 -13.57 19.25
N VAL A 105 -1.68 -14.63 18.56
CA VAL A 105 -2.41 -15.17 17.42
C VAL A 105 -3.70 -15.84 17.92
N VAL A 106 -4.84 -15.38 17.44
CA VAL A 106 -6.16 -15.92 17.80
C VAL A 106 -6.55 -17.05 16.86
N ALA A 107 -6.35 -16.84 15.55
CA ALA A 107 -6.71 -17.80 14.52
C ALA A 107 -5.78 -17.66 13.31
N VAL A 108 -5.61 -18.78 12.61
CA VAL A 108 -4.91 -18.88 11.34
C VAL A 108 -5.77 -19.73 10.42
N GLU A 109 -6.23 -19.16 9.31
CA GLU A 109 -7.11 -19.84 8.36
C GLU A 109 -6.54 -19.80 6.96
N SER A 110 -6.65 -20.92 6.24
CA SER A 110 -6.35 -20.96 4.82
C SER A 110 -7.44 -20.27 4.01
N LYS A 111 -7.05 -19.32 3.15
CA LYS A 111 -7.96 -18.63 2.21
C LYS A 111 -7.77 -19.11 0.78
N THR A 112 -6.54 -19.45 0.40
CA THR A 112 -6.20 -20.11 -0.86
C THR A 112 -5.11 -21.15 -0.60
N HIS A 113 -4.60 -21.80 -1.65
CA HIS A 113 -3.45 -22.70 -1.52
C HIS A 113 -2.17 -22.01 -1.02
N ASP A 114 -2.06 -20.69 -1.12
CA ASP A 114 -0.86 -19.93 -0.75
C ASP A 114 -1.14 -18.68 0.09
N ILE A 115 -2.37 -18.42 0.55
CA ILE A 115 -2.70 -17.27 1.42
C ILE A 115 -3.34 -17.75 2.72
N LEU A 116 -2.79 -17.29 3.85
CA LEU A 116 -3.40 -17.43 5.17
C LEU A 116 -4.00 -16.09 5.61
N ALA A 117 -5.17 -16.13 6.25
CA ALA A 117 -5.66 -15.05 7.10
C ALA A 117 -5.25 -15.31 8.55
N ILE A 118 -4.79 -14.28 9.23
CA ILE A 118 -4.29 -14.33 10.61
C ILE A 118 -4.99 -13.25 11.41
N TRP A 119 -5.57 -13.62 12.55
CA TRP A 119 -6.16 -12.67 13.49
C TRP A 119 -5.28 -12.53 14.72
N LEU A 120 -4.96 -11.30 15.07
CA LEU A 120 -4.09 -10.95 16.18
C LEU A 120 -4.90 -10.19 17.24
N LYS A 121 -4.79 -10.65 18.48
CA LYS A 121 -5.19 -9.88 19.65
C LYS A 121 -3.97 -9.12 20.15
N LEU A 122 -4.04 -7.80 20.09
CA LEU A 122 -2.96 -6.92 20.56
C LEU A 122 -2.96 -6.85 22.09
N ASP A 123 -1.79 -6.68 22.70
CA ASP A 123 -1.67 -6.52 24.16
C ASP A 123 -2.35 -5.23 24.63
N ASP A 124 -2.18 -4.13 23.88
CA ASP A 124 -2.87 -2.86 24.08
C ASP A 124 -3.47 -2.39 22.75
N ARG A 125 -4.70 -2.86 22.50
CA ARG A 125 -5.51 -2.47 21.34
C ARG A 125 -5.81 -0.97 21.32
N SER A 126 -5.90 -0.32 22.48
CA SER A 126 -6.27 1.10 22.60
C SER A 126 -5.14 2.04 22.21
N ALA A 127 -3.88 1.62 22.41
CA ALA A 127 -2.69 2.33 21.98
C ALA A 127 -2.43 2.19 20.47
N PHE A 128 -2.95 1.14 19.82
CA PHE A 128 -2.74 0.90 18.40
C PHE A 128 -3.87 1.51 17.55
N ARG A 129 -3.66 2.73 17.05
CA ARG A 129 -4.58 3.37 16.09
C ARG A 129 -3.97 3.38 14.70
N PHE A 130 -4.75 3.02 13.70
CA PHE A 130 -4.34 2.98 12.29
C PHE A 130 -5.48 3.46 11.39
N ALA A 131 -5.15 3.80 10.15
CA ALA A 131 -6.11 4.14 9.10
C ALA A 131 -6.22 2.98 8.11
N ALA A 132 -7.42 2.77 7.58
CA ALA A 132 -7.71 1.67 6.67
C ALA A 132 -6.78 1.70 5.45
N GLY A 133 -6.02 0.63 5.22
CA GLY A 133 -4.98 0.53 4.19
C GLY A 133 -3.53 0.56 4.70
N GLN A 134 -3.30 0.94 5.95
CA GLN A 134 -1.96 0.90 6.55
C GLN A 134 -1.46 -0.53 6.83
N TYR A 135 -0.17 -0.63 7.11
CA TYR A 135 0.50 -1.87 7.44
C TYR A 135 1.21 -1.83 8.79
N LEU A 136 1.59 -3.00 9.29
CA LEU A 136 2.45 -3.18 10.45
C LEU A 136 3.66 -4.04 10.08
N SER A 137 4.74 -3.87 10.84
CA SER A 137 5.84 -4.82 10.91
C SER A 137 5.43 -5.99 11.80
N PHE A 138 5.60 -7.21 11.31
CA PHE A 138 5.33 -8.44 12.04
C PHE A 138 6.63 -9.22 12.19
N ALA A 139 6.96 -9.56 13.43
CA ALA A 139 8.12 -10.36 13.76
C ALA A 139 7.70 -11.59 14.55
N MET A 140 8.19 -12.75 14.10
CA MET A 140 8.07 -14.00 14.83
C MET A 140 9.43 -14.64 15.03
N ARG A 141 9.55 -15.45 16.08
CA ARG A 141 10.80 -16.13 16.41
C ARG A 141 11.30 -16.97 15.22
N GLY A 142 12.55 -16.73 14.82
CA GLY A 142 13.22 -17.50 13.77
C GLY A 142 13.14 -16.89 12.37
N GLY A 143 12.37 -15.80 12.17
CA GLY A 143 12.31 -15.05 10.93
C GLY A 143 12.63 -13.56 11.13
N PRO A 144 13.13 -12.86 10.10
CA PRO A 144 13.23 -11.40 10.14
C PRO A 144 11.82 -10.76 10.11
N ALA A 145 11.70 -9.54 10.64
CA ALA A 145 10.45 -8.78 10.58
C ALA A 145 10.05 -8.49 9.12
N ARG A 146 8.75 -8.50 8.83
CA ARG A 146 8.19 -8.20 7.50
C ARG A 146 6.94 -7.35 7.63
N HIS A 147 6.67 -6.54 6.61
CA HIS A 147 5.48 -5.70 6.56
C HIS A 147 4.30 -6.49 6.02
N TYR A 148 3.16 -6.38 6.69
CA TYR A 148 1.88 -6.91 6.25
C TYR A 148 0.80 -5.88 6.47
N SER A 149 0.04 -5.58 5.41
CA SER A 149 -1.05 -4.62 5.47
C SER A 149 -2.25 -5.20 6.21
N MET A 150 -2.90 -4.38 7.03
CA MET A 150 -4.05 -4.80 7.82
C MET A 150 -5.28 -4.95 6.92
N ALA A 151 -6.00 -6.05 7.10
CA ALA A 151 -7.24 -6.39 6.41
C ALA A 151 -8.51 -6.06 7.21
N SER A 152 -8.37 -5.87 8.52
CA SER A 152 -9.45 -5.48 9.42
C SER A 152 -9.74 -3.98 9.32
N GLN A 153 -10.93 -3.57 9.78
CA GLN A 153 -11.28 -2.17 9.92
C GLN A 153 -10.50 -1.54 11.10
N PRO A 154 -10.24 -0.21 11.08
CA PRO A 154 -9.57 0.52 12.16
C PRO A 154 -10.16 0.35 13.55
N ASP A 155 -11.45 0.04 13.65
CA ASP A 155 -12.19 -0.10 14.92
C ASP A 155 -12.42 -1.56 15.34
N ASP A 156 -11.98 -2.54 14.54
CA ASP A 156 -12.12 -3.95 14.89
C ASP A 156 -11.24 -4.32 16.08
N GLU A 157 -11.75 -5.18 16.97
CA GLU A 157 -11.01 -5.63 18.15
C GLU A 157 -9.76 -6.43 17.78
N LEU A 158 -9.86 -7.27 16.74
CA LEU A 158 -8.76 -8.10 16.23
C LEU A 158 -8.16 -7.47 14.99
N VAL A 159 -6.83 -7.49 14.89
CA VAL A 159 -6.13 -7.11 13.67
C VAL A 159 -6.02 -8.31 12.75
N GLU A 160 -6.55 -8.19 11.53
CA GLU A 160 -6.51 -9.22 10.50
C GLU A 160 -5.38 -8.95 9.50
N LEU A 161 -4.62 -9.98 9.10
CA LEU A 161 -3.59 -9.93 8.07
C LEU A 161 -3.82 -11.02 7.02
N HIS A 162 -3.56 -10.74 5.74
CA HIS A 162 -3.50 -11.79 4.70
C HIS A 162 -2.05 -12.01 4.26
N VAL A 163 -1.50 -13.19 4.55
CA VAL A 163 -0.09 -13.51 4.32
C VAL A 163 0.04 -14.55 3.22
N ARG A 164 0.61 -14.12 2.08
CA ARG A 164 0.97 -15.01 0.99
C ARG A 164 2.27 -15.77 1.29
N LEU A 165 2.32 -17.07 0.95
CA LEU A 165 3.52 -17.88 0.91
C LEU A 165 4.38 -17.41 -0.27
N VAL A 166 5.60 -16.96 0.05
CA VAL A 166 6.58 -16.58 -0.98
C VAL A 166 7.58 -17.72 -1.10
N PRO A 167 7.76 -18.33 -2.29
CA PRO A 167 8.77 -19.37 -2.49
C PRO A 167 10.16 -18.90 -2.05
N GLY A 168 10.82 -19.67 -1.18
CA GLY A 168 12.11 -19.30 -0.57
C GLY A 168 12.06 -18.19 0.48
N GLY A 169 10.87 -17.63 0.76
CA GLY A 169 10.66 -16.60 1.77
C GLY A 169 10.73 -17.17 3.19
N ARG A 170 11.69 -16.69 3.99
CA ARG A 170 11.90 -17.18 5.36
C ARG A 170 10.71 -16.92 6.28
N THR A 171 10.22 -15.69 6.36
CA THR A 171 9.13 -15.31 7.28
C THR A 171 7.79 -15.87 6.83
N SER A 172 7.43 -15.74 5.55
CA SER A 172 6.19 -16.31 5.01
C SER A 172 6.18 -17.84 5.09
N GLY A 173 7.32 -18.50 4.85
CA GLY A 173 7.47 -19.95 5.08
C GLY A 173 7.19 -20.34 6.53
N LEU A 174 7.82 -19.67 7.49
CA LEU A 174 7.60 -19.94 8.93
C LEU A 174 6.14 -19.71 9.35
N ILE A 175 5.51 -18.65 8.84
CA ILE A 175 4.09 -18.38 9.09
C ILE A 175 3.24 -19.55 8.60
N HIS A 176 3.46 -20.00 7.36
CA HIS A 176 2.67 -21.07 6.75
C HIS A 176 2.90 -22.45 7.36
N THR A 177 4.09 -22.74 7.87
CA THR A 177 4.40 -24.08 8.41
C THR A 177 4.18 -24.22 9.90
N SER A 178 4.25 -23.12 10.66
CA SER A 178 4.46 -23.19 12.10
C SER A 178 3.58 -22.28 12.94
N LEU A 179 3.01 -21.21 12.37
CA LEU A 179 2.17 -20.28 13.11
C LEU A 179 0.82 -20.93 13.44
N LYS A 180 0.39 -20.81 14.69
CA LYS A 180 -0.90 -21.32 15.17
C LYS A 180 -1.48 -20.39 16.23
N ALA A 181 -2.73 -20.64 16.59
CA ALA A 181 -3.37 -19.99 17.72
C ALA A 181 -2.51 -20.11 19.00
N ASP A 182 -2.62 -19.10 19.85
CA ASP A 182 -1.88 -18.89 21.10
C ASP A 182 -0.39 -18.58 20.96
N ASP A 183 0.18 -18.60 19.75
CA ASP A 183 1.56 -18.15 19.53
C ASP A 183 1.70 -16.64 19.82
N ARG A 184 2.85 -16.27 20.37
CA ARG A 184 3.25 -14.88 20.64
C ARG A 184 4.11 -14.33 19.50
N VAL A 185 3.77 -13.12 19.09
CA VAL A 185 4.46 -12.37 18.03
C VAL A 185 4.69 -10.94 18.48
N GLU A 186 5.66 -10.28 17.88
CA GLU A 186 5.92 -8.85 18.08
C GLU A 186 5.44 -8.10 16.84
N ILE A 187 4.77 -6.98 17.06
CA ILE A 187 4.36 -6.07 16.01
C ILE A 187 4.87 -4.66 16.25
N GLU A 188 5.03 -3.90 15.18
CA GLU A 188 5.33 -2.47 15.24
C GLU A 188 4.58 -1.74 14.13
N GLY A 189 3.78 -0.74 14.50
CA GLY A 189 2.97 0.00 13.54
C GLY A 189 2.05 1.03 14.19
N PRO A 190 1.19 1.68 13.39
CA PRO A 190 1.07 1.50 11.94
C PRO A 190 2.18 2.22 11.17
N ALA A 191 2.26 1.91 9.89
CA ALA A 191 3.03 2.64 8.89
C ALA A 191 2.31 2.62 7.53
N GLY A 192 2.81 3.42 6.59
CA GLY A 192 2.27 3.52 5.24
C GLY A 192 1.35 4.74 5.04
N SER A 193 1.37 5.25 3.83
CA SER A 193 0.63 6.46 3.39
C SER A 193 -0.54 6.16 2.46
N ALA A 194 -0.66 4.91 1.99
CA ALA A 194 -1.75 4.44 1.13
C ALA A 194 -2.96 4.00 1.98
N TYR A 195 -3.70 4.98 2.51
CA TYR A 195 -4.87 4.75 3.34
C TYR A 195 -6.06 5.59 2.89
N LEU A 196 -7.26 5.16 3.27
CA LEU A 196 -8.52 5.82 2.92
C LEU A 196 -8.49 7.32 3.25
N ARG A 197 -8.73 8.15 2.23
CA ARG A 197 -9.05 9.58 2.33
C ARG A 197 -10.57 9.70 2.41
N ASP A 198 -11.07 10.33 3.45
CA ASP A 198 -12.50 10.42 3.78
C ASP A 198 -13.18 11.71 3.25
N VAL A 199 -12.39 12.73 2.89
CA VAL A 199 -12.90 14.02 2.38
C VAL A 199 -12.69 14.15 0.87
N HIS A 200 -13.62 13.62 0.07
CA HIS A 200 -13.71 13.87 -1.38
C HIS A 200 -15.10 13.51 -1.94
N GLY A 201 -15.43 13.97 -3.15
CA GLY A 201 -16.71 13.67 -3.81
C GLY A 201 -16.65 12.65 -4.95
N GLY A 202 -15.46 12.32 -5.46
CA GLY A 202 -15.30 11.41 -6.60
C GLY A 202 -15.39 9.93 -6.25
N ILE A 203 -15.42 9.09 -7.29
CA ILE A 203 -15.47 7.62 -7.20
C ILE A 203 -14.25 7.09 -6.43
N ILE A 204 -14.44 6.00 -5.67
CA ILE A 204 -13.36 5.22 -5.09
C ILE A 204 -13.05 4.06 -6.04
N VAL A 205 -11.84 4.03 -6.59
CA VAL A 205 -11.36 2.92 -7.42
C VAL A 205 -10.40 2.08 -6.60
N ALA A 206 -10.82 0.89 -6.19
CA ALA A 206 -10.04 -0.02 -5.37
C ALA A 206 -9.55 -1.20 -6.22
N VAL A 207 -8.24 -1.42 -6.30
CA VAL A 207 -7.65 -2.47 -7.13
C VAL A 207 -6.70 -3.33 -6.31
N ALA A 208 -6.97 -4.63 -6.27
CA ALA A 208 -6.20 -5.61 -5.52
C ALA A 208 -5.65 -6.69 -6.46
N GLY A 209 -4.48 -7.25 -6.10
CA GLY A 209 -4.03 -8.52 -6.67
C GLY A 209 -3.39 -9.43 -5.63
N GLY A 210 -3.83 -10.69 -5.61
CA GLY A 210 -3.43 -11.68 -4.59
C GLY A 210 -3.69 -11.19 -3.16
N SER A 211 -2.66 -11.22 -2.31
CA SER A 211 -2.76 -10.73 -0.92
C SER A 211 -2.96 -9.21 -0.82
N GLY A 212 -2.82 -8.45 -1.92
CA GLY A 212 -3.17 -7.03 -1.97
C GLY A 212 -4.65 -6.75 -1.67
N LEU A 213 -5.51 -7.78 -1.64
CA LEU A 213 -6.89 -7.64 -1.18
C LEU A 213 -6.98 -7.32 0.33
N ALA A 214 -5.95 -7.58 1.15
CA ALA A 214 -5.95 -7.20 2.56
C ALA A 214 -6.18 -5.69 2.78
N PRO A 215 -5.26 -4.78 2.38
CA PRO A 215 -5.45 -3.35 2.62
C PRO A 215 -6.70 -2.81 1.90
N ILE A 216 -7.04 -3.38 0.75
CA ILE A 216 -8.22 -2.99 -0.02
C ILE A 216 -9.52 -3.39 0.69
N LYS A 217 -9.58 -4.57 1.32
CA LYS A 217 -10.70 -4.97 2.18
C LYS A 217 -10.89 -3.96 3.30
N SER A 218 -9.81 -3.62 4.01
CA SER A 218 -9.85 -2.62 5.09
C SER A 218 -10.42 -1.29 4.61
N ILE A 219 -9.94 -0.78 3.46
CA ILE A 219 -10.40 0.48 2.86
C ILE A 219 -11.88 0.43 2.49
N VAL A 220 -12.29 -0.59 1.73
CA VAL A 220 -13.66 -0.70 1.20
C VAL A 220 -14.66 -0.87 2.34
N GLU A 221 -14.40 -1.78 3.29
CA GLU A 221 -15.31 -2.01 4.42
C GLU A 221 -15.40 -0.80 5.34
N THR A 222 -14.29 -0.08 5.55
CA THR A 222 -14.28 1.17 6.33
C THR A 222 -15.08 2.26 5.64
N ALA A 223 -14.92 2.44 4.34
CA ALA A 223 -15.71 3.42 3.58
C ALA A 223 -17.22 3.11 3.67
N LEU A 224 -17.61 1.85 3.46
CA LEU A 224 -19.00 1.41 3.56
C LEU A 224 -19.55 1.54 4.98
N GLY A 225 -18.78 1.14 5.99
CA GLY A 225 -19.14 1.24 7.41
C GLY A 225 -19.30 2.69 7.90
N ALA A 226 -18.49 3.61 7.36
CA ALA A 226 -18.60 5.04 7.60
C ALA A 226 -19.78 5.71 6.85
N GLY A 227 -20.50 4.97 6.00
CA GLY A 227 -21.63 5.49 5.24
C GLY A 227 -21.23 6.42 4.10
N MET A 228 -20.02 6.28 3.57
CA MET A 228 -19.57 6.99 2.37
C MET A 228 -20.52 6.67 1.20
N ARG A 229 -20.93 7.71 0.46
CA ARG A 229 -21.93 7.62 -0.61
C ARG A 229 -21.34 7.55 -2.02
N GLN A 230 -20.04 7.76 -2.12
CA GLN A 230 -19.27 7.65 -3.35
C GLN A 230 -19.45 6.23 -3.92
N GLU A 231 -19.49 6.11 -5.24
CA GLU A 231 -19.40 4.80 -5.89
C GLU A 231 -18.02 4.20 -5.59
N ILE A 232 -17.99 2.89 -5.33
CA ILE A 232 -16.80 2.12 -5.02
C ILE A 232 -16.70 1.01 -6.06
N HIS A 233 -15.68 1.05 -6.90
CA HIS A 233 -15.41 0.00 -7.88
C HIS A 233 -14.22 -0.82 -7.40
N LEU A 234 -14.48 -2.05 -6.97
CA LEU A 234 -13.48 -2.98 -6.46
C LEU A 234 -13.09 -4.00 -7.53
N TYR A 235 -11.87 -3.91 -8.04
CA TYR A 235 -11.28 -4.90 -8.93
C TYR A 235 -10.37 -5.84 -8.17
N PHE A 236 -10.57 -7.15 -8.30
CA PHE A 236 -9.71 -8.15 -7.68
C PHE A 236 -9.09 -9.09 -8.73
N GLY A 237 -7.78 -8.96 -8.91
CA GLY A 237 -7.00 -9.70 -9.87
C GLY A 237 -6.39 -10.98 -9.29
N ALA A 238 -6.63 -12.09 -9.98
CA ALA A 238 -6.04 -13.38 -9.66
C ALA A 238 -5.62 -14.13 -10.94
N ARG A 239 -4.90 -15.25 -10.83
CA ARG A 239 -4.51 -16.03 -12.02
C ARG A 239 -5.63 -16.97 -12.40
N THR A 240 -6.05 -17.80 -11.47
CA THR A 240 -7.12 -18.79 -11.64
C THR A 240 -8.17 -18.66 -10.53
N GLU A 241 -9.25 -19.44 -10.61
CA GLU A 241 -10.29 -19.46 -9.57
C GLU A 241 -9.74 -19.93 -8.21
N ASP A 242 -8.73 -20.80 -8.19
CA ASP A 242 -8.07 -21.29 -6.96
C ASP A 242 -7.26 -20.20 -6.22
N ASP A 243 -7.02 -19.06 -6.87
CA ASP A 243 -6.38 -17.88 -6.28
C ASP A 243 -7.41 -16.87 -5.73
N LEU A 244 -8.70 -17.07 -6.01
CA LEU A 244 -9.75 -16.20 -5.51
C LEU A 244 -10.10 -16.54 -4.06
N TYR A 245 -10.36 -15.51 -3.27
CA TYR A 245 -10.87 -15.64 -1.90
C TYR A 245 -11.70 -14.41 -1.55
N LEU A 246 -12.57 -14.55 -0.55
CA LEU A 246 -13.55 -13.53 -0.14
C LEU A 246 -14.53 -13.09 -1.24
N VAL A 247 -14.67 -13.87 -2.32
CA VAL A 247 -15.62 -13.56 -3.41
C VAL A 247 -17.04 -13.49 -2.89
N ASP A 248 -17.52 -14.53 -2.20
CA ASP A 248 -18.87 -14.56 -1.62
C ASP A 248 -19.10 -13.40 -0.64
N HIS A 249 -18.05 -13.02 0.10
CA HIS A 249 -18.10 -11.91 1.04
C HIS A 249 -18.31 -10.56 0.32
N PHE A 250 -17.54 -10.27 -0.73
CA PHE A 250 -17.70 -9.03 -1.49
C PHE A 250 -18.98 -9.02 -2.34
N CYS A 251 -19.41 -10.17 -2.87
CA CYS A 251 -20.73 -10.29 -3.52
C CYS A 251 -21.87 -10.01 -2.53
N ALA A 252 -21.77 -10.48 -1.29
CA ALA A 252 -22.76 -10.16 -0.25
C ALA A 252 -22.75 -8.67 0.13
N LEU A 253 -21.57 -8.03 0.16
CA LEU A 253 -21.45 -6.59 0.36
C LEU A 253 -22.06 -5.80 -0.80
N GLU A 254 -21.79 -6.18 -2.05
CA GLU A 254 -22.37 -5.55 -3.25
C GLU A 254 -23.91 -5.63 -3.25
N GLN A 255 -24.48 -6.76 -2.84
CA GLN A 255 -25.94 -6.89 -2.67
C GLN A 255 -26.51 -5.98 -1.58
N ARG A 256 -25.73 -5.70 -0.53
CA ARG A 256 -26.14 -4.87 0.61
C ARG A 256 -25.95 -3.38 0.36
N PHE A 257 -24.91 -3.00 -0.38
CA PHE A 257 -24.50 -1.63 -0.61
C PHE A 257 -24.58 -1.30 -2.09
N SER A 258 -25.60 -0.54 -2.48
CA SER A 258 -25.84 -0.19 -3.89
C SER A 258 -24.76 0.67 -4.54
N ASN A 259 -23.84 1.22 -3.74
CA ASN A 259 -22.71 1.99 -4.22
C ASN A 259 -21.41 1.18 -4.29
N LEU A 260 -21.42 -0.14 -4.06
CA LEU A 260 -20.28 -1.02 -4.31
C LEU A 260 -20.52 -1.81 -5.61
N VAL A 261 -19.49 -1.90 -6.44
CA VAL A 261 -19.39 -2.83 -7.57
C VAL A 261 -18.15 -3.69 -7.38
N PHE A 262 -18.30 -5.02 -7.46
CA PHE A 262 -17.19 -5.97 -7.30
C PHE A 262 -16.90 -6.73 -8.60
N VAL A 263 -15.64 -6.66 -9.05
CA VAL A 263 -15.20 -7.19 -10.35
C VAL A 263 -13.99 -8.12 -10.16
N PRO A 264 -14.21 -9.44 -9.99
CA PRO A 264 -13.14 -10.44 -10.09
C PRO A 264 -12.61 -10.54 -11.51
N VAL A 265 -11.28 -10.57 -11.66
CA VAL A 265 -10.61 -10.66 -12.96
C VAL A 265 -9.53 -11.74 -12.94
N LEU A 266 -9.61 -12.69 -13.87
CA LEU A 266 -8.70 -13.84 -13.97
C LEU A 266 -7.80 -13.75 -15.21
N SER A 267 -6.49 -13.71 -14.98
CA SER A 267 -5.50 -13.56 -16.05
C SER A 267 -5.11 -14.88 -16.74
N GLN A 268 -5.42 -16.03 -16.15
CA GLN A 268 -5.02 -17.36 -16.64
C GLN A 268 -6.18 -18.37 -16.61
N ALA A 269 -7.43 -17.91 -16.60
CA ALA A 269 -8.59 -18.78 -16.70
C ALA A 269 -8.83 -19.23 -18.15
N THR A 270 -9.05 -20.53 -18.37
CA THR A 270 -9.43 -21.08 -19.68
C THR A 270 -10.94 -21.08 -19.90
N LYS A 271 -11.71 -21.22 -18.81
CA LYS A 271 -13.17 -21.10 -18.79
C LYS A 271 -13.56 -20.61 -17.40
N THR A 272 -14.29 -19.50 -17.34
CA THR A 272 -14.76 -18.92 -16.08
C THR A 272 -16.00 -18.07 -16.34
N GLU A 273 -16.82 -17.87 -15.32
CA GLU A 273 -17.91 -16.89 -15.32
C GLU A 273 -17.41 -15.48 -14.97
N TRP A 274 -16.19 -15.37 -14.44
CA TRP A 274 -15.54 -14.11 -14.10
C TRP A 274 -14.94 -13.42 -15.32
N ARG A 275 -14.58 -12.14 -15.14
CA ARG A 275 -13.92 -11.39 -16.22
C ARG A 275 -12.55 -12.00 -16.51
N SER A 276 -12.20 -12.17 -17.78
CA SER A 276 -10.88 -12.66 -18.20
C SER A 276 -9.95 -11.51 -18.58
N GLY A 277 -8.65 -11.66 -18.31
CA GLY A 277 -7.61 -10.68 -18.65
C GLY A 277 -6.89 -10.12 -17.41
N PHE A 278 -6.25 -8.96 -17.55
CA PHE A 278 -5.63 -8.25 -16.44
C PHE A 278 -6.57 -7.22 -15.82
N VAL A 279 -6.45 -6.96 -14.51
CA VAL A 279 -7.25 -5.93 -13.82
C VAL A 279 -7.09 -4.53 -14.42
N SER A 280 -5.91 -4.19 -14.94
CA SER A 280 -5.67 -2.93 -15.64
C SER A 280 -6.48 -2.81 -16.92
N GLU A 281 -6.66 -3.91 -17.66
CA GLU A 281 -7.46 -3.95 -18.89
C GLU A 281 -8.94 -3.84 -18.57
N ALA A 282 -9.41 -4.54 -17.53
CA ALA A 282 -10.78 -4.42 -17.04
C ALA A 282 -11.12 -2.99 -16.62
N LEU A 283 -10.25 -2.35 -15.85
CA LEU A 283 -10.38 -0.96 -15.44
C LEU A 283 -10.46 -0.01 -16.66
N ALA A 284 -9.57 -0.18 -17.64
CA ALA A 284 -9.53 0.65 -18.84
C ALA A 284 -10.77 0.46 -19.75
N GLN A 285 -11.38 -0.72 -19.73
CA GLN A 285 -12.62 -1.00 -20.47
C GLN A 285 -13.84 -0.36 -19.81
N ASP A 286 -13.87 -0.32 -18.48
CA ASP A 286 -15.02 0.19 -17.72
C ASP A 286 -15.00 1.72 -17.60
N HIS A 287 -13.83 2.35 -17.68
CA HIS A 287 -13.67 3.77 -17.40
C HIS A 287 -12.89 4.53 -18.49
N GLN A 288 -13.46 5.66 -18.92
CA GLN A 288 -12.79 6.60 -19.84
C GLN A 288 -12.33 7.88 -19.13
N ASP A 289 -13.03 8.29 -18.06
CA ASP A 289 -12.73 9.48 -17.27
C ASP A 289 -12.96 9.15 -15.78
N LEU A 290 -11.93 9.39 -14.97
CA LEU A 290 -11.91 9.22 -13.53
C LEU A 290 -11.36 10.48 -12.85
N ALA A 291 -11.45 11.65 -13.48
CA ALA A 291 -11.02 12.90 -12.89
C ALA A 291 -11.72 13.14 -11.53
N GLY A 292 -10.93 13.40 -10.50
CA GLY A 292 -11.40 13.59 -9.12
C GLY A 292 -11.70 12.29 -8.34
N ALA A 293 -11.50 11.12 -8.94
CA ALA A 293 -11.54 9.84 -8.22
C ALA A 293 -10.39 9.72 -7.22
N LYS A 294 -10.58 8.89 -6.18
CA LYS A 294 -9.50 8.41 -5.31
C LYS A 294 -9.24 6.95 -5.63
N ALA A 295 -8.02 6.64 -6.03
CA ALA A 295 -7.62 5.29 -6.37
C ALA A 295 -6.75 4.67 -5.26
N TYR A 296 -7.03 3.42 -4.92
CA TYR A 296 -6.26 2.62 -3.97
C TYR A 296 -5.81 1.34 -4.67
N VAL A 297 -4.51 1.12 -4.77
CA VAL A 297 -3.96 0.01 -5.58
C VAL A 297 -2.98 -0.79 -4.72
N ALA A 298 -3.22 -2.10 -4.58
CA ALA A 298 -2.36 -2.94 -3.75
C ALA A 298 -2.04 -4.29 -4.40
N GLY A 299 -0.75 -4.65 -4.40
CA GLY A 299 -0.29 -5.98 -4.83
C GLY A 299 1.06 -5.95 -5.56
N PRO A 300 1.31 -6.91 -6.48
CA PRO A 300 2.61 -7.05 -7.14
C PRO A 300 3.01 -5.83 -8.00
N PRO A 301 4.32 -5.51 -8.10
CA PRO A 301 4.81 -4.30 -8.76
C PRO A 301 4.31 -4.11 -10.19
N ALA A 302 4.34 -5.18 -11.00
CA ALA A 302 3.93 -5.12 -12.41
C ALA A 302 2.45 -4.73 -12.57
N MET A 303 1.60 -5.19 -11.66
CA MET A 303 0.18 -4.87 -11.68
C MET A 303 -0.07 -3.45 -11.18
N VAL A 304 0.63 -3.00 -10.14
CA VAL A 304 0.56 -1.60 -9.67
C VAL A 304 0.98 -0.63 -10.77
N ASP A 305 2.09 -0.90 -11.46
CA ASP A 305 2.59 -0.04 -12.55
C ASP A 305 1.58 0.02 -13.73
N ALA A 306 0.99 -1.13 -14.11
CA ALA A 306 0.01 -1.20 -15.19
C ALA A 306 -1.30 -0.46 -14.84
N VAL A 307 -1.82 -0.68 -13.63
CA VAL A 307 -3.04 0.00 -13.14
C VAL A 307 -2.80 1.49 -12.98
N GLY A 308 -1.65 1.89 -12.41
CA GLY A 308 -1.27 3.30 -12.25
C GLY A 308 -1.21 4.04 -13.60
N SER A 309 -0.70 3.39 -14.64
CA SER A 309 -0.67 3.96 -16.00
C SER A 309 -2.08 4.16 -16.58
N VAL A 310 -2.99 3.21 -16.34
CA VAL A 310 -4.40 3.32 -16.78
C VAL A 310 -5.10 4.46 -16.03
N LEU A 311 -4.96 4.53 -14.70
CA LEU A 311 -5.56 5.59 -13.88
C LEU A 311 -5.10 6.98 -14.31
N ALA A 312 -3.80 7.15 -14.58
CA ALA A 312 -3.27 8.41 -15.11
C ALA A 312 -3.86 8.73 -16.50
N GLY A 313 -3.98 7.74 -17.38
CA GLY A 313 -4.63 7.88 -18.68
C GLY A 313 -6.11 8.26 -18.62
N CYS A 314 -6.82 7.80 -17.56
CA CYS A 314 -8.20 8.18 -17.26
C CYS A 314 -8.32 9.52 -16.50
N GLY A 315 -7.22 10.25 -16.28
CA GLY A 315 -7.24 11.58 -15.67
C GLY A 315 -7.23 11.62 -14.13
N VAL A 316 -6.96 10.51 -13.45
CA VAL A 316 -6.77 10.52 -11.99
C VAL A 316 -5.50 11.31 -11.65
N ALA A 317 -5.61 12.29 -10.76
CA ALA A 317 -4.46 13.08 -10.33
C ALA A 317 -3.44 12.18 -9.60
N SER A 318 -2.14 12.41 -9.80
CA SER A 318 -1.12 11.56 -9.16
C SER A 318 -1.13 11.61 -7.63
N SER A 319 -1.62 12.70 -7.03
CA SER A 319 -1.86 12.82 -5.58
C SER A 319 -3.02 11.96 -5.07
N ASP A 320 -3.88 11.50 -5.98
CA ASP A 320 -5.10 10.75 -5.69
C ASP A 320 -4.94 9.25 -6.01
N ILE A 321 -3.74 8.80 -6.38
CA ILE A 321 -3.41 7.40 -6.57
C ILE A 321 -2.54 6.92 -5.41
N HIS A 322 -3.16 6.16 -4.52
CA HIS A 322 -2.57 5.66 -3.29
C HIS A 322 -2.17 4.19 -3.48
N ALA A 323 -0.88 3.93 -3.64
CA ALA A 323 -0.39 2.59 -3.98
C ALA A 323 0.40 1.91 -2.84
N ASP A 324 0.10 0.65 -2.58
CA ASP A 324 0.81 -0.25 -1.68
C ASP A 324 1.45 -1.41 -2.46
N VAL A 325 2.78 -1.42 -2.54
CA VAL A 325 3.53 -2.29 -3.47
C VAL A 325 4.17 -3.45 -2.73
N PHE A 326 3.80 -4.68 -3.09
CA PHE A 326 4.25 -5.89 -2.41
C PHE A 326 5.42 -6.55 -3.13
N PHE A 327 6.60 -6.50 -2.53
CA PHE A 327 7.81 -7.10 -3.10
C PHE A 327 8.02 -8.55 -2.65
N THR A 328 8.49 -9.36 -3.59
CA THR A 328 9.03 -10.69 -3.36
C THR A 328 10.50 -10.73 -3.78
N PRO A 329 11.32 -11.65 -3.23
CA PRO A 329 12.75 -11.74 -3.56
C PRO A 329 13.06 -11.92 -5.05
N GLY A 330 12.10 -12.39 -5.86
CA GLY A 330 12.25 -12.56 -7.31
C GLY A 330 12.06 -11.29 -8.13
N ASP A 331 11.57 -10.19 -7.54
CA ASP A 331 11.21 -8.98 -8.28
C ASP A 331 12.42 -8.13 -8.71
N GLY A 332 13.64 -8.51 -8.34
CA GLY A 332 14.88 -7.87 -8.81
C GLY A 332 15.07 -6.42 -8.38
N VAL A 333 14.30 -5.95 -7.38
CA VAL A 333 14.37 -4.58 -6.85
C VAL A 333 14.78 -4.64 -5.39
N GLU A 334 15.94 -4.10 -5.06
CA GLU A 334 16.29 -3.80 -3.67
C GLU A 334 15.53 -2.53 -3.26
N ALA A 335 14.54 -2.67 -2.39
CA ALA A 335 13.96 -1.53 -1.69
C ALA A 335 15.09 -0.84 -0.90
N VAL A 336 15.13 0.48 -0.93
CA VAL A 336 16.11 1.24 -0.16
C VAL A 336 15.76 1.07 1.32
N ALA A 337 16.71 0.55 2.11
CA ALA A 337 16.56 0.29 3.54
C ALA A 337 16.15 1.56 4.30
#